data_AF-A0A1V5KG49-F1
#
_entry.id   AF-A0A1V5KG49-F1
#
_cell.length_a   1.000
_cell.length_b   1.000
_cell.length_c   1.000
_cell.angle_alpha   90.00
_cell.angle_beta   90.00
_cell.angle_gamma   90.00
#
_symmetry.space_group_name_H-M   'P 1'
#
loop_
_entity.id
_entity.type
_entity.pdbx_description
1 polymer ?
#
loop_
_entity_poly.entity_id
_entity_poly.type
_entity_poly.pdbx_seq_one_letter_code
_entity_poly.pdbx_strand_id
1 'polypeptide(L)'
;MPGYLKSVPAIGPGGKYQLRTASGEIQELEEITRDETDGEGYPLMNLYVADENGKRRLVLRELKDAAHGTVYDETVEQELAARGEKIVTYGDYQKEAQAFAMALLSVWEDGDRHGRVFEFPKCDFHINEESLRDPDQFRIVQRACQLAAHNGSTYFIFDRDEVTLSACCRLRTTITDNRMLRHPESMRFCGFQNVTINIPQAAFRASRKGRADLEGLLAEIEATMELCAQAHLEKRSRIEEMMSELGRPLYQIGRPACDGKPYVDPDKSTYIIGLIGINDAVQFLTGHSLHESRAAQEMGLTIVAHMYLKAKKLSRKYKMKFSLEESPAESAARRLAKTDMIHYRDEAAAIVKGSIDDDSIYYTNSIHLAADAPVSLVERIREQAQYHCMIESGAIVHAFVGEEKPSPDSILYLVMETFKRTQCAQLTISPEFTYCYDCFHQERGLHERCTACGSTRVFGESRVVGYFSKIENWNRSKRFGELTARQAGRYRIETADQTVLETADADAVSIW
;
A
#
# COMPACT_ATOMS: atom_id res chain seq x y z
N MET A 1 -9.45 -12.49 12.04
CA MET A 1 -9.04 -13.41 10.96
C MET A 1 -9.94 -13.13 9.77
N PRO A 2 -9.41 -12.80 8.58
CA PRO A 2 -10.24 -12.53 7.40
C PRO A 2 -11.10 -13.76 7.05
N GLY A 3 -12.36 -13.52 6.65
CA GLY A 3 -13.33 -14.58 6.36
C GLY A 3 -12.82 -15.62 5.36
N TYR A 4 -12.13 -15.19 4.30
CA TYR A 4 -11.61 -16.07 3.25
C TYR A 4 -10.50 -17.04 3.74
N LEU A 5 -9.85 -16.78 4.88
CA LEU A 5 -8.87 -17.70 5.47
C LEU A 5 -9.47 -18.64 6.53
N LYS A 6 -10.68 -18.36 7.04
CA LYS A 6 -11.22 -19.09 8.20
C LYS A 6 -11.36 -20.60 7.96
N SER A 7 -11.65 -21.02 6.73
CA SER A 7 -11.78 -22.43 6.33
C SER A 7 -10.50 -23.05 5.79
N VAL A 8 -9.44 -22.26 5.60
CA VAL A 8 -8.19 -22.75 5.00
C VAL A 8 -7.40 -23.55 6.03
N PRO A 9 -6.95 -24.79 5.71
CA PRO A 9 -6.09 -25.58 6.57
C PRO A 9 -4.85 -24.80 7.03
N ALA A 10 -4.61 -24.77 8.34
CA ALA A 10 -3.46 -24.06 8.89
C ALA A 10 -2.21 -24.95 8.87
N ILE A 11 -1.07 -24.33 8.58
CA ILE A 11 0.25 -24.95 8.75
C ILE A 11 0.73 -24.63 10.17
N GLY A 12 0.82 -25.66 11.00
CA GLY A 12 1.27 -25.57 12.38
C GLY A 12 2.80 -25.61 12.53
N PRO A 13 3.29 -25.74 13.78
CA PRO A 13 4.71 -25.89 14.09
C PRO A 13 5.37 -26.99 13.25
N GLY A 14 6.61 -26.75 12.82
CA GLY A 14 7.34 -27.70 11.98
C GLY A 14 6.90 -27.77 10.52
N GLY A 15 5.95 -26.92 10.09
CA GLY A 15 5.50 -26.87 8.70
C GLY A 15 4.52 -28.01 8.36
N LYS A 16 3.69 -28.43 9.32
CA LYS A 16 2.76 -29.55 9.16
C LYS A 16 1.31 -29.11 9.29
N TYR A 17 0.45 -29.63 8.42
CA TYR A 17 -0.99 -29.56 8.61
C TYR A 17 -1.39 -30.42 9.81
N GLN A 18 -2.54 -30.09 10.41
CA GLN A 18 -2.96 -30.67 11.68
C GLN A 18 -4.42 -31.13 11.62
N LEU A 19 -4.71 -32.24 12.29
CA LEU A 19 -6.05 -32.76 12.52
C LEU A 19 -6.37 -32.69 14.02
N ARG A 20 -7.54 -32.18 14.35
CA ARG A 20 -8.13 -32.27 15.69
C ARG A 20 -9.05 -33.48 15.76
N THR A 21 -8.77 -34.40 16.67
CA THR A 21 -9.58 -35.60 16.89
C THR A 21 -10.83 -35.28 17.72
N ALA A 22 -11.76 -36.23 17.84
CA ALA A 22 -12.95 -36.10 18.69
C ALA A 22 -12.62 -35.91 20.18
N SER A 23 -11.47 -36.38 20.65
CA SER A 23 -10.99 -36.14 22.02
C SER A 23 -10.34 -34.77 22.19
N GLY A 24 -10.14 -34.02 21.10
CA GLY A 24 -9.48 -32.72 21.07
C GLY A 24 -7.96 -32.78 20.90
N GLU A 25 -7.38 -33.98 20.75
CA GLU A 25 -5.96 -34.19 20.48
C GLU A 25 -5.59 -33.67 19.09
N ILE A 26 -4.36 -33.14 18.94
CA ILE A 26 -3.84 -32.68 17.66
C ILE A 26 -2.87 -33.72 17.10
N GLN A 27 -3.12 -34.16 15.87
CA GLN A 27 -2.28 -35.08 15.13
C GLN A 27 -1.69 -34.39 13.90
N GLU A 28 -0.42 -34.63 13.63
CA GLU A 28 0.23 -34.14 12.42
C GLU A 28 -0.25 -34.91 11.19
N LEU A 29 -0.38 -34.20 10.08
CA LEU A 29 -0.79 -34.75 8.80
C LEU A 29 0.39 -34.85 7.84
N GLU A 30 0.37 -35.90 7.05
CA GLU A 30 1.26 -36.09 5.91
C GLU A 30 0.63 -35.48 4.66
N GLU A 31 1.31 -34.49 4.08
CA GLU A 31 0.96 -33.90 2.79
C GLU A 31 1.54 -34.75 1.65
N ILE A 32 0.68 -35.14 0.71
CA ILE A 32 1.09 -35.81 -0.52
C ILE A 32 0.51 -35.05 -1.70
N THR A 33 1.39 -34.51 -2.53
CA THR A 33 1.03 -33.87 -3.80
C THR A 33 0.70 -34.91 -4.87
N ARG A 34 -0.25 -34.58 -5.74
CA ARG A 34 -0.76 -35.45 -6.82
C ARG A 34 -0.33 -34.94 -8.18
N ASP A 35 -0.29 -35.83 -9.17
CA ASP A 35 0.02 -35.48 -10.56
C ASP A 35 -1.06 -34.61 -11.22
N GLU A 36 -2.28 -34.64 -10.67
CA GLU A 36 -3.38 -33.77 -11.09
C GLU A 36 -3.11 -32.32 -10.69
N THR A 37 -3.39 -31.37 -11.59
CA THR A 37 -3.19 -29.94 -11.35
C THR A 37 -4.48 -29.13 -11.44
N ASP A 38 -4.48 -27.95 -10.80
CA ASP A 38 -5.57 -26.97 -10.91
C ASP A 38 -5.62 -26.26 -12.28
N GLY A 39 -6.29 -25.10 -12.35
CA GLY A 39 -6.37 -24.30 -13.58
C GLY A 39 -5.06 -23.60 -13.96
N GLU A 40 -4.20 -23.33 -12.98
CA GLU A 40 -2.94 -22.58 -13.12
C GLU A 40 -1.70 -23.51 -13.15
N GLY A 41 -1.94 -24.82 -13.09
CA GLY A 41 -0.91 -25.85 -13.17
C GLY A 41 -0.26 -26.18 -11.82
N TYR A 42 -0.86 -25.80 -10.69
CA TYR A 42 -0.38 -26.23 -9.38
C TYR A 42 -0.85 -27.65 -9.05
N PRO A 43 0.04 -28.53 -8.56
CA PRO A 43 -0.34 -29.87 -8.09
C PRO A 43 -1.40 -29.80 -6.98
N LEU A 44 -2.43 -30.64 -7.10
CA LEU A 44 -3.43 -30.82 -6.04
C LEU A 44 -2.86 -31.67 -4.91
N MET A 45 -3.26 -31.42 -3.67
CA MET A 45 -2.79 -32.18 -2.51
C MET A 45 -3.86 -33.06 -1.87
N ASN A 46 -3.38 -34.10 -1.19
CA ASN A 46 -4.12 -34.89 -0.22
C ASN A 46 -3.42 -34.81 1.14
N LEU A 47 -4.21 -34.77 2.21
CA LEU A 47 -3.69 -34.90 3.57
C LEU A 47 -4.09 -36.25 4.15
N TYR A 48 -3.11 -36.90 4.79
CA TYR A 48 -3.29 -38.19 5.43
C TYR A 48 -2.94 -38.13 6.92
N VAL A 49 -3.70 -38.86 7.73
CA VAL A 49 -3.33 -39.19 9.10
C VAL A 49 -2.88 -40.64 9.16
N ALA A 50 -1.82 -40.93 9.89
CA ALA A 50 -1.40 -42.31 10.16
C ALA A 50 -2.27 -42.89 11.29
N ASP A 51 -2.84 -44.08 11.08
CA ASP A 51 -3.47 -44.82 12.18
C ASP A 51 -2.41 -45.51 13.06
N GLU A 52 -2.86 -46.11 14.17
CA GLU A 52 -2.00 -46.81 15.14
C GLU A 52 -1.16 -47.96 14.53
N ASN A 53 -1.55 -48.45 13.35
CA ASN A 53 -0.84 -49.50 12.62
C ASN A 53 0.02 -48.94 11.47
N GLY A 54 0.16 -47.61 11.37
CA GLY A 54 0.91 -46.92 10.33
C GLY A 54 0.22 -46.88 8.97
N LYS A 55 -1.05 -47.27 8.87
CA LYS A 55 -1.81 -47.18 7.62
C LYS A 55 -2.32 -45.75 7.43
N ARG A 56 -2.10 -45.23 6.22
CA ARG A 56 -2.57 -43.89 5.84
C ARG A 56 -4.08 -43.87 5.67
N ARG A 57 -4.73 -42.90 6.31
CA ARG A 57 -6.14 -42.57 6.13
C ARG A 57 -6.26 -41.16 5.56
N LEU A 58 -7.00 -41.02 4.46
CA LEU A 58 -7.26 -39.74 3.81
C LEU A 58 -8.19 -38.90 4.69
N VAL A 59 -7.84 -37.64 4.93
CA VAL A 59 -8.63 -36.70 5.75
C VAL A 59 -8.93 -35.37 5.07
N LEU A 60 -8.22 -35.06 3.99
CA LEU A 60 -8.55 -33.96 3.09
C LEU A 60 -8.10 -34.31 1.68
N ARG A 61 -8.93 -33.98 0.69
CA ARG A 61 -8.62 -34.12 -0.72
C ARG A 61 -9.02 -32.86 -1.46
N GLU A 62 -8.07 -32.28 -2.18
CA GLU A 62 -8.37 -31.19 -3.10
C GLU A 62 -8.93 -31.72 -4.41
N LEU A 63 -9.89 -31.02 -5.00
CA LEU A 63 -10.43 -31.29 -6.31
C LEU A 63 -10.29 -30.04 -7.16
N LYS A 64 -10.06 -30.22 -8.46
CA LYS A 64 -10.06 -29.12 -9.43
C LYS A 64 -11.46 -28.56 -9.57
N ASP A 65 -11.58 -27.23 -9.50
CA ASP A 65 -12.83 -26.54 -9.77
C ASP A 65 -12.62 -25.39 -10.76
N ALA A 66 -13.51 -25.28 -11.74
CA ALA A 66 -13.37 -24.29 -12.81
C ALA A 66 -13.68 -22.86 -12.33
N ALA A 67 -14.50 -22.70 -11.27
CA ALA A 67 -14.91 -21.39 -10.77
C ALA A 67 -14.00 -20.88 -9.64
N HIS A 68 -13.54 -21.77 -8.76
CA HIS A 68 -12.82 -21.43 -7.54
C HIS A 68 -11.36 -21.92 -7.55
N GLY A 69 -10.88 -22.52 -8.64
CA GLY A 69 -9.55 -23.10 -8.78
C GLY A 69 -9.46 -24.49 -8.14
N THR A 70 -9.66 -24.55 -6.82
CA THR A 70 -9.74 -25.80 -6.05
C THR A 70 -10.91 -25.79 -5.08
N VAL A 71 -11.45 -26.97 -4.76
CA VAL A 71 -12.44 -27.23 -3.70
C VAL A 71 -12.03 -28.46 -2.90
N TYR A 72 -12.67 -28.73 -1.76
CA TYR A 72 -12.43 -29.94 -0.98
C TYR A 72 -13.48 -31.00 -1.30
N ASP A 73 -13.09 -32.28 -1.30
CA ASP A 73 -13.99 -33.41 -1.55
C ASP A 73 -15.02 -33.55 -0.41
N GLU A 74 -16.28 -33.22 -0.72
CA GLU A 74 -17.39 -33.25 0.25
C GLU A 74 -17.57 -34.61 0.93
N THR A 75 -17.25 -35.71 0.23
CA THR A 75 -17.38 -37.07 0.80
C THR A 75 -16.37 -37.25 1.93
N VAL A 76 -15.13 -36.80 1.71
CA VAL A 76 -14.06 -36.87 2.71
C VAL A 76 -14.37 -35.95 3.89
N GLU A 77 -14.90 -34.75 3.64
CA GLU A 77 -15.31 -33.82 4.71
C GLU A 77 -16.44 -34.41 5.57
N GLN A 78 -17.44 -35.05 4.95
CA GLN A 78 -18.54 -35.70 5.65
C GLN A 78 -18.06 -36.91 6.49
N GLU A 79 -17.15 -37.72 5.96
CA GLU A 79 -16.56 -38.84 6.70
C GLU A 79 -15.74 -38.37 7.91
N LEU A 80 -15.01 -37.25 7.76
CA LEU A 80 -14.26 -36.62 8.83
C LEU A 80 -15.20 -36.09 9.93
N ALA A 81 -16.23 -35.36 9.53
CA ALA A 81 -17.24 -34.82 10.43
C ALA A 81 -18.02 -35.92 11.18
N ALA A 82 -18.35 -37.04 10.51
CA ALA A 82 -19.03 -38.18 11.12
C ALA A 82 -18.22 -38.83 12.25
N ARG A 83 -16.89 -38.67 12.24
CA ARG A 83 -15.98 -39.14 13.30
C ARG A 83 -15.77 -38.13 14.41
N GLY A 84 -16.35 -36.93 14.30
CA GLY A 84 -16.07 -35.81 15.21
C GLY A 84 -14.67 -35.24 15.06
N GLU A 85 -14.02 -35.49 13.92
CA GLU A 85 -12.68 -34.99 13.61
C GLU A 85 -12.78 -33.73 12.74
N LYS A 86 -11.77 -32.86 12.80
CA LYS A 86 -11.74 -31.62 12.03
C LYS A 86 -10.31 -31.25 11.65
N ILE A 87 -10.09 -30.84 10.41
CA ILE A 87 -8.82 -30.19 10.02
C ILE A 87 -8.68 -28.88 10.79
N VAL A 88 -7.51 -28.64 11.38
CA VAL A 88 -7.21 -27.36 12.03
C VAL A 88 -7.08 -26.29 10.95
N THR A 89 -7.85 -25.21 11.06
CA THR A 89 -7.86 -24.12 10.09
C THR A 89 -7.30 -22.83 10.68
N TYR A 90 -7.00 -21.83 9.85
CA TYR A 90 -6.60 -20.50 10.36
C TYR A 90 -7.72 -19.86 11.20
N GLY A 91 -8.98 -20.21 10.94
CA GLY A 91 -10.11 -19.77 11.76
C GLY A 91 -10.02 -20.23 13.21
N ASP A 92 -9.42 -21.39 13.48
CA ASP A 92 -9.24 -21.90 14.85
C ASP A 92 -8.26 -21.04 15.68
N TYR A 93 -7.40 -20.26 15.01
CA TYR A 93 -6.45 -19.32 15.62
C TYR A 93 -6.95 -17.87 15.66
N GLN A 94 -8.25 -17.63 15.45
CA GLN A 94 -8.79 -16.28 15.38
C GLN A 94 -8.50 -15.45 16.64
N LYS A 95 -8.66 -16.04 17.82
CA LYS A 95 -8.46 -15.33 19.10
C LYS A 95 -6.99 -14.97 19.31
N GLU A 96 -6.09 -15.90 19.01
CA GLU A 96 -4.65 -15.72 19.07
C GLU A 96 -4.21 -14.65 18.08
N ALA A 97 -4.72 -14.67 16.85
CA ALA A 97 -4.43 -13.66 15.83
C ALA A 97 -4.92 -12.26 16.24
N GLN A 98 -6.12 -12.16 16.82
CA GLN A 98 -6.66 -10.90 17.35
C GLN A 98 -5.84 -10.38 18.53
N ALA A 99 -5.48 -11.25 19.48
CA ALA A 99 -4.64 -10.88 20.62
C ALA A 99 -3.23 -10.45 20.17
N PHE A 100 -2.65 -11.15 19.18
CA PHE A 100 -1.36 -10.78 18.60
C PHE A 100 -1.41 -9.42 17.89
N ALA A 101 -2.47 -9.14 17.13
CA ALA A 101 -2.67 -7.83 16.51
C ALA A 101 -2.74 -6.70 17.55
N MET A 102 -3.48 -6.91 18.65
CA MET A 102 -3.56 -5.93 19.76
C MET A 102 -2.22 -5.72 20.45
N ALA A 103 -1.43 -6.79 20.64
CA ALA A 103 -0.09 -6.71 21.21
C ALA A 103 0.85 -5.90 20.30
N LEU A 104 0.83 -6.17 18.99
CA LEU A 104 1.63 -5.41 18.03
C LEU A 104 1.26 -3.93 18.01
N LEU A 105 -0.04 -3.58 18.01
CA LEU A 105 -0.51 -2.18 18.11
C LEU A 105 0.01 -1.48 19.36
N SER A 106 0.16 -2.20 20.47
CA SER A 106 0.72 -1.65 21.72
C SER A 106 2.23 -1.46 21.63
N VAL A 107 2.95 -2.39 20.99
CA VAL A 107 4.39 -2.22 20.71
C VAL A 107 4.66 -0.99 19.82
N TRP A 108 3.86 -0.78 18.77
CA TRP A 108 3.96 0.43 17.95
C TRP A 108 3.61 1.71 18.73
N GLU A 109 2.73 1.63 19.72
CA GLU A 109 2.39 2.76 20.58
C GLU A 109 3.55 3.13 21.51
N ASP A 110 4.16 2.13 22.14
CA ASP A 110 5.30 2.27 23.04
C ASP A 110 6.53 2.84 22.32
N GLY A 111 6.71 2.53 21.04
CA GLY A 111 7.86 2.97 20.27
C GLY A 111 9.16 2.27 20.67
N ASP A 112 10.29 2.87 20.32
CA ASP A 112 11.60 2.34 20.71
C ASP A 112 11.86 2.48 22.23
N ARG A 113 13.05 2.10 22.69
CA ARG A 113 13.43 2.18 24.12
C ARG A 113 13.28 3.57 24.78
N HIS A 114 13.09 4.62 23.99
CA HIS A 114 12.93 6.01 24.40
C HIS A 114 11.56 6.59 24.03
N GLY A 115 10.63 5.77 23.54
CA GLY A 115 9.30 6.22 23.13
C GLY A 115 9.21 6.65 21.66
N ARG A 116 10.33 6.69 20.94
CA ARG A 116 10.38 7.20 19.57
C ARG A 116 9.62 6.31 18.62
N VAL A 117 8.84 6.92 17.72
CA VAL A 117 8.08 6.18 16.72
C VAL A 117 9.02 5.35 15.85
N PHE A 118 8.63 4.12 15.55
CA PHE A 118 9.39 3.26 14.68
C PHE A 118 9.35 3.78 13.23
N GLU A 119 10.54 3.96 12.64
CA GLU A 119 10.67 4.17 11.19
C GLU A 119 10.22 2.89 10.44
N PHE A 120 10.60 1.72 10.98
CA PHE A 120 10.26 0.39 10.51
C PHE A 120 10.17 -0.61 11.68
N PRO A 121 9.36 -1.68 11.57
CA PRO A 121 8.44 -1.98 10.47
C PRO A 121 7.23 -1.05 10.46
N LYS A 122 6.64 -0.85 9.28
CA LYS A 122 5.41 -0.07 9.12
C LYS A 122 4.21 -0.83 9.67
N CYS A 123 3.26 -0.10 10.26
CA CYS A 123 1.97 -0.64 10.69
C CYS A 123 0.94 -0.50 9.56
N ASP A 124 1.08 -1.33 8.52
CA ASP A 124 0.10 -1.41 7.43
C ASP A 124 -1.15 -2.15 7.93
N PHE A 125 -2.19 -1.37 8.26
CA PHE A 125 -3.39 -1.84 8.92
C PHE A 125 -4.55 -1.92 7.92
N HIS A 126 -4.84 -3.15 7.50
CA HIS A 126 -5.90 -3.45 6.54
C HIS A 126 -7.29 -3.39 7.19
N ILE A 127 -8.21 -2.69 6.52
CA ILE A 127 -9.61 -2.50 6.90
C ILE A 127 -10.48 -2.94 5.74
N ASN A 128 -11.45 -3.81 6.04
CA ASN A 128 -12.50 -4.24 5.12
C ASN A 128 -13.88 -4.18 5.79
N GLU A 129 -14.93 -4.51 5.04
CA GLU A 129 -16.31 -4.49 5.55
C GLU A 129 -16.50 -5.42 6.78
N GLU A 130 -15.84 -6.59 6.80
CA GLU A 130 -15.91 -7.52 7.94
C GLU A 130 -15.32 -6.89 9.21
N SER A 131 -14.18 -6.21 9.10
CA SER A 131 -13.51 -5.56 10.21
C SER A 131 -14.33 -4.43 10.85
N LEU A 132 -15.29 -3.86 10.11
CA LEU A 132 -16.19 -2.82 10.59
C LEU A 132 -17.50 -3.38 11.17
N ARG A 133 -17.89 -4.61 10.80
CA ARG A 133 -19.13 -5.25 11.25
C ARG A 133 -18.92 -6.19 12.44
N ASP A 134 -17.84 -6.94 12.46
CA ASP A 134 -17.50 -7.87 13.55
C ASP A 134 -17.07 -7.06 14.79
N PRO A 135 -17.76 -7.19 15.94
CA PRO A 135 -17.46 -6.36 17.11
C PRO A 135 -16.04 -6.54 17.65
N ASP A 136 -15.47 -7.74 17.58
CA ASP A 136 -14.12 -8.01 18.09
C ASP A 136 -13.06 -7.43 17.15
N GLN A 137 -13.26 -7.51 15.83
CA GLN A 137 -12.39 -6.87 14.86
C GLN A 137 -12.52 -5.34 14.90
N PHE A 138 -13.73 -4.81 15.08
CA PHE A 138 -13.95 -3.37 15.17
C PHE A 138 -13.22 -2.76 16.38
N ARG A 139 -13.13 -3.47 17.50
CA ARG A 139 -12.30 -3.03 18.65
C ARG A 139 -10.83 -2.89 18.30
N ILE A 140 -10.31 -3.73 17.40
CA ILE A 140 -8.93 -3.61 16.89
C ILE A 140 -8.82 -2.37 15.99
N VAL A 141 -9.81 -2.08 15.15
CA VAL A 141 -9.86 -0.84 14.34
C VAL A 141 -9.84 0.40 15.23
N GLN A 142 -10.62 0.41 16.31
CA GLN A 142 -10.62 1.48 17.31
C GLN A 142 -9.23 1.64 17.96
N ARG A 143 -8.58 0.53 18.33
CA ARG A 143 -7.22 0.54 18.87
C ARG A 143 -6.20 1.10 17.86
N ALA A 144 -6.35 0.77 16.58
CA ALA A 144 -5.52 1.32 15.52
C ALA A 144 -5.73 2.84 15.34
N CYS A 145 -6.95 3.34 15.51
CA CYS A 145 -7.24 4.78 15.53
C CYS A 145 -6.61 5.49 16.75
N GLN A 146 -6.59 4.85 17.91
CA GLN A 146 -5.89 5.36 19.10
C GLN A 146 -4.38 5.47 18.85
N LEU A 147 -3.77 4.43 18.26
CA LEU A 147 -2.35 4.46 17.87
C LEU A 147 -2.07 5.60 16.86
N ALA A 148 -2.93 5.76 15.85
CA ALA A 148 -2.81 6.85 14.87
C ALA A 148 -2.89 8.23 15.54
N ALA A 149 -3.78 8.42 16.52
CA ALA A 149 -3.88 9.65 17.31
C ALA A 149 -2.63 9.88 18.17
N HIS A 150 -2.07 8.81 18.74
CA HIS A 150 -0.89 8.87 19.60
C HIS A 150 0.35 9.28 18.82
N ASN A 151 0.75 8.47 17.83
CA ASN A 151 2.02 8.68 17.13
C ASN A 151 1.96 8.56 15.59
N GLY A 152 0.78 8.32 15.01
CA GLY A 152 0.61 8.24 13.55
C GLY A 152 1.24 7.02 12.90
N SER A 153 1.57 5.97 13.66
CA SER A 153 2.20 4.75 13.10
C SER A 153 1.31 4.01 12.10
N THR A 154 -0.01 4.10 12.28
CA THR A 154 -1.00 3.34 11.49
C THR A 154 -1.14 3.88 10.07
N TYR A 155 -1.04 2.98 9.10
CA TYR A 155 -1.42 3.22 7.72
C TYR A 155 -2.71 2.47 7.46
N PHE A 156 -3.81 3.20 7.29
CA PHE A 156 -5.11 2.59 7.03
C PHE A 156 -5.20 2.19 5.56
N ILE A 157 -5.29 0.88 5.29
CA ILE A 157 -5.38 0.32 3.95
C ILE A 157 -6.80 -0.17 3.75
N PHE A 158 -7.47 0.32 2.71
CA PHE A 158 -8.88 0.08 2.49
C PHE A 158 -9.10 -1.02 1.46
N ASP A 159 -9.44 -2.21 1.95
CA ASP A 159 -9.77 -3.41 1.18
C ASP A 159 -11.29 -3.50 1.00
N ARG A 160 -11.80 -3.19 -0.20
CA ARG A 160 -13.25 -3.18 -0.45
C ARG A 160 -13.73 -4.52 -1.01
N ASP A 161 -13.27 -4.89 -2.20
CA ASP A 161 -13.77 -6.08 -2.92
C ASP A 161 -12.65 -7.08 -3.28
N GLU A 162 -11.43 -6.79 -2.85
CA GLU A 162 -10.23 -7.46 -3.29
C GLU A 162 -9.37 -7.81 -2.09
N VAL A 163 -8.81 -9.04 -2.09
CA VAL A 163 -7.73 -9.35 -1.16
C VAL A 163 -6.50 -8.66 -1.67
N THR A 164 -6.03 -7.63 -0.96
CA THR A 164 -4.84 -6.89 -1.34
C THR A 164 -3.69 -7.23 -0.42
N LEU A 165 -2.49 -7.27 -1.00
CA LEU A 165 -1.25 -7.35 -0.24
C LEU A 165 -0.48 -6.07 -0.43
N SER A 166 -0.05 -5.54 0.70
CA SER A 166 0.78 -4.36 0.80
C SER A 166 2.23 -4.80 0.97
N ALA A 167 3.07 -4.37 0.04
CA ALA A 167 4.50 -4.60 0.03
C ALA A 167 5.24 -3.25 0.08
N CYS A 168 6.26 -3.16 0.93
CA CYS A 168 7.15 -2.00 1.00
C CYS A 168 6.41 -0.65 1.20
N CYS A 169 6.70 0.36 0.38
CA CYS A 169 6.32 1.73 0.68
C CYS A 169 4.84 2.03 0.44
N ARG A 170 4.32 1.56 -0.68
CA ARG A 170 2.95 1.76 -1.19
C ARG A 170 2.50 0.60 -2.10
N LEU A 171 3.38 -0.38 -2.39
CA LEU A 171 3.12 -1.35 -3.44
C LEU A 171 1.95 -2.22 -3.03
N ARG A 172 0.88 -2.17 -3.81
CA ARG A 172 -0.30 -2.98 -3.58
C ARG A 172 -0.50 -3.94 -4.73
N THR A 173 -0.86 -5.18 -4.42
CA THR A 173 -1.29 -6.14 -5.43
C THR A 173 -2.54 -6.86 -4.99
N THR A 174 -3.55 -6.83 -5.86
CA THR A 174 -4.74 -7.66 -5.76
C THR A 174 -4.39 -9.11 -6.03
N ILE A 175 -4.76 -9.99 -5.10
CA ILE A 175 -4.67 -11.43 -5.26
C ILE A 175 -5.86 -11.88 -6.09
N THR A 176 -5.60 -12.32 -7.31
CA THR A 176 -6.59 -12.96 -8.18
C THR A 176 -6.42 -14.48 -8.26
N ASP A 177 -5.29 -14.99 -7.76
CA ASP A 177 -4.98 -16.42 -7.74
C ASP A 177 -5.57 -17.06 -6.47
N ASN A 178 -6.67 -17.79 -6.62
CA ASN A 178 -7.36 -18.49 -5.52
C ASN A 178 -6.46 -19.52 -4.83
N ARG A 179 -5.44 -20.07 -5.52
CA ARG A 179 -4.47 -20.97 -4.91
C ARG A 179 -3.73 -20.25 -3.79
N MET A 180 -3.32 -19.00 -3.98
CA MET A 180 -2.58 -18.22 -2.96
C MET A 180 -3.42 -17.95 -1.71
N LEU A 181 -4.75 -17.90 -1.83
CA LEU A 181 -5.66 -17.74 -0.69
C LEU A 181 -5.80 -19.05 0.09
N ARG A 182 -5.83 -20.19 -0.60
CA ARG A 182 -5.92 -21.53 0.00
C ARG A 182 -4.57 -22.09 0.46
N HIS A 183 -3.48 -21.56 -0.07
CA HIS A 183 -2.10 -21.93 0.22
C HIS A 183 -1.28 -20.67 0.50
N PRO A 184 -1.47 -20.02 1.67
CA PRO A 184 -0.75 -18.79 2.00
C PRO A 184 0.78 -18.93 1.96
N GLU A 185 1.32 -20.14 2.08
CA GLU A 185 2.75 -20.45 1.90
C GLU A 185 3.26 -20.26 0.46
N SER A 186 2.37 -20.31 -0.53
CA SER A 186 2.66 -20.01 -1.93
C SER A 186 2.63 -18.51 -2.25
N MET A 187 2.29 -17.68 -1.25
CA MET A 187 2.05 -16.26 -1.44
C MET A 187 3.35 -15.48 -1.69
N ARG A 188 3.69 -15.28 -2.97
CA ARG A 188 4.91 -14.57 -3.41
C ARG A 188 4.56 -13.45 -4.37
N PHE A 189 4.99 -12.24 -4.04
CA PHE A 189 4.77 -11.05 -4.88
C PHE A 189 6.07 -10.29 -5.09
N CYS A 190 6.25 -9.83 -6.33
CA CYS A 190 7.38 -9.00 -6.71
C CYS A 190 6.89 -7.81 -7.55
N GLY A 191 7.05 -6.61 -7.00
CA GLY A 191 7.14 -5.41 -7.83
C GLY A 191 8.52 -5.40 -8.46
N PHE A 192 8.60 -5.79 -9.72
CA PHE A 192 9.86 -6.14 -10.37
C PHE A 192 10.83 -4.96 -10.34
N GLN A 193 10.41 -3.84 -10.92
CA GLN A 193 11.13 -2.57 -10.94
C GLN A 193 10.14 -1.42 -11.16
N ASN A 194 10.60 -0.20 -10.87
CA ASN A 194 9.86 1.04 -11.13
C ASN A 194 10.63 1.93 -12.13
N VAL A 195 9.91 2.47 -13.11
CA VAL A 195 10.37 3.53 -14.01
C VAL A 195 9.32 4.63 -14.01
N THR A 196 9.71 5.83 -13.54
CA THR A 196 8.80 6.97 -13.34
C THR A 196 8.82 7.93 -14.53
N ILE A 197 7.63 8.34 -14.97
CA ILE A 197 7.42 9.31 -16.04
C ILE A 197 7.29 10.71 -15.46
N ASN A 198 8.14 11.63 -15.93
CA ASN A 198 8.09 13.05 -15.61
C ASN A 198 7.02 13.73 -16.48
N ILE A 199 5.81 13.89 -15.95
CA ILE A 199 4.66 14.42 -16.69
C ILE A 199 4.85 15.91 -17.06
N PRO A 200 5.37 16.79 -16.18
CA PRO A 200 5.69 18.17 -16.55
C PRO A 200 6.61 18.26 -17.77
N GLN A 201 7.68 17.46 -17.82
CA GLN A 201 8.58 17.47 -18.97
C GLN A 201 7.91 17.00 -20.26
N ALA A 202 6.96 16.04 -20.19
CA ALA A 202 6.18 15.66 -21.37
C ALA A 202 5.37 16.86 -21.90
N ALA A 203 4.80 17.69 -21.02
CA ALA A 203 4.10 18.91 -21.41
C ALA A 203 5.06 19.94 -22.05
N PHE A 204 6.27 20.09 -21.52
CA PHE A 204 7.27 21.00 -22.09
C PHE A 204 7.71 20.56 -23.49
N ARG A 205 7.94 19.26 -23.68
CA ARG A 205 8.26 18.70 -25.01
C ARG A 205 7.13 18.92 -26.01
N ALA A 206 5.88 18.73 -25.58
CA ALA A 206 4.70 18.98 -26.42
C ALA A 206 4.62 20.46 -26.82
N SER A 207 4.83 21.37 -25.85
CA SER A 207 4.86 22.82 -26.08
C SER A 207 5.93 23.23 -27.09
N ARG A 208 7.18 22.75 -26.94
CA ARG A 208 8.27 23.02 -27.89
C ARG A 208 8.02 22.47 -29.30
N LYS A 209 7.17 21.46 -29.43
CA LYS A 209 6.69 20.94 -30.73
C LYS A 209 5.50 21.71 -31.30
N GLY A 210 5.07 22.79 -30.64
CA GLY A 210 3.94 23.61 -31.05
C GLY A 210 2.57 23.04 -30.67
N ARG A 211 2.51 22.09 -29.72
CA ARG A 211 1.27 21.48 -29.23
C ARG A 211 1.19 21.58 -27.71
N ALA A 212 1.04 22.81 -27.21
CA ALA A 212 0.87 23.10 -25.78
C ALA A 212 -0.58 22.86 -25.33
N ASP A 213 -1.10 21.65 -25.57
CA ASP A 213 -2.45 21.24 -25.24
C ASP A 213 -2.49 19.80 -24.69
N LEU A 214 -3.68 19.35 -24.28
CA LEU A 214 -3.88 18.01 -23.74
C LEU A 214 -3.48 16.92 -24.75
N GLU A 215 -3.84 17.06 -26.03
CA GLU A 215 -3.50 16.05 -27.05
C GLU A 215 -1.99 15.91 -27.24
N GLY A 216 -1.27 17.04 -27.29
CA GLY A 216 0.18 17.08 -27.35
C GLY A 216 0.84 16.41 -26.14
N LEU A 217 0.35 16.71 -24.93
CA LEU A 217 0.82 16.07 -23.70
C LEU A 217 0.58 14.55 -23.72
N LEU A 218 -0.64 14.11 -24.07
CA LEU A 218 -0.98 12.68 -24.12
C LEU A 218 -0.07 11.93 -25.11
N ALA A 219 0.20 12.51 -26.29
CA ALA A 219 1.11 11.90 -27.26
C ALA A 219 2.55 11.76 -26.72
N GLU A 220 3.07 12.77 -26.02
CA GLU A 220 4.39 12.70 -25.38
C GLU A 220 4.45 11.68 -24.24
N ILE A 221 3.36 11.57 -23.47
CA ILE A 221 3.22 10.55 -22.42
C ILE A 221 3.22 9.16 -23.04
N GLU A 222 2.44 8.90 -24.09
CA GLU A 222 2.38 7.60 -24.75
C GLU A 222 3.75 7.18 -25.30
N ALA A 223 4.46 8.09 -25.96
CA ALA A 223 5.82 7.84 -26.45
C ALA A 223 6.78 7.49 -25.31
N THR A 224 6.67 8.20 -24.17
CA THR A 224 7.49 7.92 -22.99
C THR A 224 7.13 6.59 -22.32
N MET A 225 5.84 6.22 -22.31
CA MET A 225 5.37 4.93 -21.79
C MET A 225 5.87 3.74 -22.62
N GLU A 226 5.94 3.88 -23.95
CA GLU A 226 6.56 2.84 -24.80
C GLU A 226 8.05 2.69 -24.47
N LEU A 227 8.78 3.79 -24.27
CA LEU A 227 10.18 3.74 -23.83
C LEU A 227 10.34 3.11 -22.45
N CYS A 228 9.42 3.40 -21.52
CA CYS A 228 9.36 2.77 -20.22
C CYS A 228 9.19 1.24 -20.32
N ALA A 229 8.29 0.77 -21.20
CA ALA A 229 8.12 -0.66 -21.45
C ALA A 229 9.39 -1.31 -22.01
N GLN A 230 10.11 -0.63 -22.92
CA GLN A 230 11.41 -1.13 -23.41
C GLN A 230 12.45 -1.22 -22.30
N ALA A 231 12.53 -0.21 -21.42
CA ALA A 231 13.42 -0.27 -20.26
C ALA A 231 13.12 -1.47 -19.37
N HIS A 232 11.84 -1.77 -19.12
CA HIS A 232 11.43 -2.95 -18.35
C HIS A 232 11.82 -4.27 -19.03
N LEU A 233 11.70 -4.38 -20.35
CA LEU A 233 12.13 -5.59 -21.09
C LEU A 233 13.63 -5.83 -20.97
N GLU A 234 14.44 -4.80 -21.18
CA GLU A 234 15.90 -4.89 -21.05
C GLU A 234 16.33 -5.29 -19.64
N LYS A 235 15.69 -4.68 -18.63
CA LYS A 235 15.93 -4.98 -17.22
C LYS A 235 15.48 -6.39 -16.86
N ARG A 236 14.33 -6.83 -17.36
CA ARG A 236 13.83 -8.20 -17.20
C ARG A 236 14.84 -9.21 -17.72
N SER A 237 15.29 -9.06 -18.96
CA SER A 237 16.27 -9.95 -19.58
C SER A 237 17.56 -10.04 -18.77
N ARG A 238 18.06 -8.89 -18.29
CA ARG A 238 19.27 -8.86 -17.45
C ARG A 238 19.09 -9.57 -16.11
N ILE A 239 17.95 -9.41 -15.47
CA ILE A 239 17.66 -10.03 -14.17
C ILE A 239 17.44 -11.54 -14.33
N GLU A 240 16.75 -11.98 -15.38
CA GLU A 240 16.65 -13.40 -15.75
C GLU A 240 18.03 -14.02 -15.96
N GLU A 241 18.94 -13.31 -16.64
CA GLU A 241 20.33 -13.71 -16.78
C GLU A 241 21.01 -13.86 -15.41
N MET A 242 20.79 -12.95 -14.47
CA MET A 242 21.35 -13.00 -13.11
C MET A 242 20.74 -14.10 -12.22
N MET A 243 19.58 -14.63 -12.58
CA MET A 243 18.84 -15.65 -11.83
C MET A 243 19.11 -17.08 -12.33
N SER A 244 19.70 -17.25 -13.51
CA SER A 244 19.68 -18.50 -14.27
C SER A 244 20.59 -19.63 -13.75
N GLU A 245 21.73 -19.31 -13.13
CA GLU A 245 22.72 -20.33 -12.76
C GLU A 245 23.49 -20.02 -11.47
N LEU A 246 23.97 -21.08 -10.83
CA LEU A 246 24.76 -21.01 -9.59
C LEU A 246 26.02 -20.16 -9.80
N GLY A 247 26.26 -19.23 -8.88
CA GLY A 247 27.37 -18.27 -8.96
C GLY A 247 26.95 -16.88 -9.46
N ARG A 248 25.74 -16.73 -10.00
CA ARG A 248 25.16 -15.43 -10.33
C ARG A 248 24.51 -14.76 -9.12
N PRO A 249 24.49 -13.41 -9.07
CA PRO A 249 24.10 -12.67 -7.87
C PRO A 249 22.65 -12.90 -7.44
N LEU A 250 21.75 -13.28 -8.36
CA LEU A 250 20.31 -13.46 -8.07
C LEU A 250 19.85 -14.92 -8.19
N TYR A 251 20.78 -15.89 -8.28
CA TYR A 251 20.42 -17.30 -8.41
C TYR A 251 19.51 -17.81 -7.30
N GLN A 252 19.71 -17.36 -6.05
CA GLN A 252 18.92 -17.83 -4.90
C GLN A 252 17.43 -17.46 -4.97
N ILE A 253 17.06 -16.40 -5.69
CA ILE A 253 15.66 -16.03 -5.87
C ILE A 253 15.05 -16.64 -7.15
N GLY A 254 15.89 -17.11 -8.08
CA GLY A 254 15.47 -17.80 -9.31
C GLY A 254 15.36 -19.33 -9.18
N ARG A 255 15.94 -19.93 -8.14
CA ARG A 255 15.82 -21.38 -7.91
C ARG A 255 14.39 -21.77 -7.53
N PRO A 256 13.93 -22.98 -7.92
CA PRO A 256 12.68 -23.53 -7.42
C PRO A 256 12.66 -23.63 -5.89
N ALA A 257 11.55 -23.23 -5.29
CA ALA A 257 11.21 -23.48 -3.89
C ALA A 257 10.56 -24.87 -3.73
N CYS A 258 10.05 -25.16 -2.54
CA CYS A 258 9.45 -26.47 -2.21
C CYS A 258 8.21 -26.82 -3.06
N ASP A 259 7.54 -25.83 -3.64
CA ASP A 259 6.39 -25.99 -4.55
C ASP A 259 6.79 -26.11 -6.03
N GLY A 260 8.10 -26.21 -6.33
CA GLY A 260 8.61 -26.35 -7.69
C GLY A 260 8.60 -25.06 -8.53
N LYS A 261 8.17 -23.92 -7.96
CA LYS A 261 8.18 -22.60 -8.62
C LYS A 261 9.32 -21.74 -8.07
N PRO A 262 9.90 -20.84 -8.88
CA PRO A 262 10.94 -19.94 -8.38
C PRO A 262 10.37 -19.02 -7.29
N TYR A 263 11.25 -18.47 -6.44
CA TYR A 263 10.82 -17.53 -5.41
C TYR A 263 10.35 -16.20 -6.03
N VAL A 264 11.08 -15.72 -7.06
CA VAL A 264 10.67 -14.62 -7.92
C VAL A 264 10.41 -15.17 -9.32
N ASP A 265 9.18 -15.01 -9.79
CA ASP A 265 8.76 -15.38 -11.14
C ASP A 265 8.58 -14.09 -11.98
N PRO A 266 9.48 -13.79 -12.94
CA PRO A 266 9.37 -12.61 -13.79
C PRO A 266 8.07 -12.54 -14.62
N ASP A 267 7.43 -13.67 -14.93
CA ASP A 267 6.16 -13.70 -15.67
C ASP A 267 4.98 -13.35 -14.78
N LYS A 268 5.05 -13.67 -13.48
CA LYS A 268 4.02 -13.29 -12.49
C LYS A 268 4.31 -11.95 -11.79
N SER A 269 5.47 -11.35 -12.04
CA SER A 269 5.87 -10.08 -11.43
C SER A 269 5.12 -8.88 -12.03
N THR A 270 5.03 -7.80 -11.24
CA THR A 270 4.39 -6.54 -11.64
C THR A 270 5.45 -5.51 -12.05
N TYR A 271 5.31 -4.94 -13.25
CA TYR A 271 6.23 -3.97 -13.84
C TYR A 271 5.66 -2.56 -13.72
N ILE A 272 6.28 -1.75 -12.87
CA ILE A 272 5.66 -0.53 -12.37
C ILE A 272 6.02 0.66 -13.25
N ILE A 273 5.01 1.38 -13.71
CA ILE A 273 5.11 2.66 -14.40
C ILE A 273 4.71 3.76 -13.40
N GLY A 274 5.71 4.38 -12.79
CA GLY A 274 5.50 5.47 -11.86
C GLY A 274 5.10 6.77 -12.58
N LEU A 275 4.40 7.65 -11.88
CA LEU A 275 4.05 8.98 -12.40
C LEU A 275 4.26 10.07 -11.34
N ILE A 276 4.61 11.27 -11.83
CA ILE A 276 4.85 12.44 -10.99
C ILE A 276 4.48 13.74 -11.70
N GLY A 277 3.96 14.71 -10.95
CA GLY A 277 3.76 16.08 -11.40
C GLY A 277 2.51 16.26 -12.25
N ILE A 278 1.41 15.54 -11.97
CA ILE A 278 0.13 15.77 -12.66
C ILE A 278 -0.36 17.20 -12.41
N ASN A 279 -0.30 17.66 -11.15
CA ASN A 279 -0.67 19.03 -10.81
C ASN A 279 0.14 20.07 -11.59
N ASP A 280 1.46 19.88 -11.67
CA ASP A 280 2.34 20.87 -12.29
C ASP A 280 2.22 20.87 -13.82
N ALA A 281 1.98 19.72 -14.44
CA ALA A 281 1.71 19.62 -15.88
C ALA A 281 0.38 20.27 -16.27
N VAL A 282 -0.68 20.05 -15.48
CA VAL A 282 -1.98 20.69 -15.68
C VAL A 282 -1.87 22.20 -15.47
N GLN A 283 -1.14 22.64 -14.44
CA GLN A 283 -0.87 24.06 -14.21
C GLN A 283 -0.13 24.69 -15.39
N PHE A 284 0.85 24.02 -15.96
CA PHE A 284 1.57 24.51 -17.14
C PHE A 284 0.65 24.72 -18.35
N LEU A 285 -0.27 23.80 -18.61
CA LEU A 285 -1.18 23.89 -19.77
C LEU A 285 -2.35 24.87 -19.57
N THR A 286 -2.87 24.96 -18.36
CA THR A 286 -4.14 25.67 -18.09
C THR A 286 -3.99 26.95 -17.26
N GLY A 287 -2.81 27.17 -16.67
CA GLY A 287 -2.57 28.21 -15.67
C GLY A 287 -3.15 27.90 -14.28
N HIS A 288 -3.87 26.79 -14.10
CA HIS A 288 -4.56 26.43 -12.87
C HIS A 288 -4.06 25.09 -12.32
N SER A 289 -3.80 25.05 -11.02
CA SER A 289 -3.57 23.83 -10.25
C SER A 289 -4.85 23.00 -10.17
N LEU A 290 -4.72 21.72 -9.83
CA LEU A 290 -5.85 20.77 -9.78
C LEU A 290 -7.00 21.25 -8.88
N HIS A 291 -6.69 21.88 -7.75
CA HIS A 291 -7.67 22.35 -6.78
C HIS A 291 -8.29 23.72 -7.13
N GLU A 292 -7.77 24.43 -8.13
CA GLU A 292 -8.21 25.78 -8.48
C GLU A 292 -9.35 25.79 -9.51
N SER A 293 -9.52 24.70 -10.26
CA SER A 293 -10.56 24.59 -11.28
C SER A 293 -11.00 23.15 -11.48
N ARG A 294 -12.32 22.96 -11.58
CA ARG A 294 -12.91 21.67 -11.96
C ARG A 294 -12.38 21.17 -13.31
N ALA A 295 -12.17 22.08 -14.27
CA ALA A 295 -11.61 21.71 -15.58
C ALA A 295 -10.16 21.23 -15.48
N ALA A 296 -9.36 21.82 -14.57
CA ALA A 296 -8.00 21.37 -14.29
C ALA A 296 -8.01 19.96 -13.67
N GLN A 297 -8.90 19.71 -12.71
CA GLN A 297 -9.08 18.40 -12.10
C GLN A 297 -9.53 17.33 -13.11
N GLU A 298 -10.52 17.64 -13.95
CA GLU A 298 -10.98 16.75 -15.03
C GLU A 298 -9.88 16.47 -16.06
N MET A 299 -9.03 17.46 -16.37
CA MET A 299 -7.86 17.26 -17.22
C MET A 299 -6.85 16.30 -16.57
N GLY A 300 -6.57 16.47 -15.28
CA GLY A 300 -5.71 15.55 -14.51
C GLY A 300 -6.24 14.12 -14.54
N LEU A 301 -7.54 13.93 -14.30
CA LEU A 301 -8.20 12.62 -14.39
C LEU A 301 -8.09 12.01 -15.78
N THR A 302 -8.29 12.84 -16.82
CA THR A 302 -8.15 12.42 -18.22
C THR A 302 -6.73 11.91 -18.52
N ILE A 303 -5.70 12.61 -18.03
CA ILE A 303 -4.30 12.22 -18.20
C ILE A 303 -4.04 10.85 -17.55
N VAL A 304 -4.46 10.66 -16.30
CA VAL A 304 -4.22 9.41 -15.56
C VAL A 304 -5.02 8.25 -16.15
N ALA A 305 -6.28 8.47 -16.56
CA ALA A 305 -7.08 7.48 -17.28
C ALA A 305 -6.41 7.04 -18.59
N HIS A 306 -5.86 7.99 -19.34
CA HIS A 306 -5.15 7.70 -20.57
C HIS A 306 -3.90 6.84 -20.31
N MET A 307 -3.11 7.19 -19.30
CA MET A 307 -1.96 6.39 -18.86
C MET A 307 -2.38 4.98 -18.43
N TYR A 308 -3.47 4.85 -17.67
CA TYR A 308 -3.97 3.56 -17.20
C TYR A 308 -4.34 2.64 -18.38
N LEU A 309 -5.12 3.16 -19.33
CA LEU A 309 -5.51 2.42 -20.53
C LEU A 309 -4.29 2.05 -21.38
N LYS A 310 -3.28 2.93 -21.47
CA LYS A 310 -2.03 2.66 -22.15
C LYS A 310 -1.23 1.55 -21.46
N ALA A 311 -1.14 1.55 -20.13
CA ALA A 311 -0.51 0.48 -19.36
C ALA A 311 -1.17 -0.88 -19.64
N LYS A 312 -2.51 -0.95 -19.66
CA LYS A 312 -3.24 -2.19 -20.03
C LYS A 312 -2.99 -2.62 -21.48
N LYS A 313 -2.83 -1.68 -22.42
CA LYS A 313 -2.43 -2.00 -23.81
C LYS A 313 -1.01 -2.58 -23.85
N LEU A 314 -0.06 -1.99 -23.12
CA LEU A 314 1.31 -2.50 -23.01
C LEU A 314 1.33 -3.90 -22.39
N SER A 315 0.52 -4.14 -21.37
CA SER A 315 0.42 -5.46 -20.73
C SER A 315 0.01 -6.56 -21.70
N ARG A 316 -0.98 -6.29 -22.55
CA ARG A 316 -1.40 -7.22 -23.62
C ARG A 316 -0.34 -7.38 -24.69
N LYS A 317 0.29 -6.28 -25.12
CA LYS A 317 1.30 -6.27 -26.19
C LYS A 317 2.53 -7.11 -25.82
N TYR A 318 3.05 -6.94 -24.60
CA TYR A 318 4.28 -7.59 -24.15
C TYR A 318 4.06 -8.83 -23.28
N LYS A 319 2.80 -9.19 -22.98
CA LYS A 319 2.43 -10.29 -22.07
C LYS A 319 3.11 -10.16 -20.70
N MET A 320 3.15 -8.93 -20.18
CA MET A 320 3.74 -8.57 -18.88
C MET A 320 2.73 -7.77 -18.08
N LYS A 321 2.70 -7.90 -16.76
CA LYS A 321 1.77 -7.12 -15.93
C LYS A 321 2.32 -5.71 -15.68
N PHE A 322 1.99 -4.74 -16.54
CA PHE A 322 2.23 -3.32 -16.25
C PHE A 322 1.10 -2.70 -15.44
N SER A 323 1.47 -1.84 -14.50
CA SER A 323 0.56 -1.11 -13.62
C SER A 323 1.08 0.30 -13.33
N LEU A 324 0.18 1.20 -12.95
CA LEU A 324 0.55 2.54 -12.50
C LEU A 324 0.80 2.58 -10.99
N GLU A 325 1.75 3.40 -10.57
CA GLU A 325 2.04 3.70 -9.16
C GLU A 325 2.21 5.22 -8.95
N GLU A 326 1.73 5.69 -7.81
CA GLU A 326 2.17 6.97 -7.26
C GLU A 326 3.58 6.85 -6.69
N SER A 327 4.58 7.11 -7.55
CA SER A 327 5.98 7.16 -7.18
C SER A 327 6.16 7.90 -5.85
N PRO A 328 6.74 7.28 -4.81
CA PRO A 328 7.00 7.98 -3.55
C PRO A 328 7.87 9.23 -3.75
N ALA A 329 8.71 9.20 -4.79
CA ALA A 329 9.48 10.33 -5.32
C ALA A 329 10.23 11.18 -4.28
N GLU A 330 10.77 10.54 -3.24
CA GLU A 330 11.56 11.19 -2.18
C GLU A 330 12.68 12.06 -2.78
N SER A 331 13.47 11.47 -3.68
CA SER A 331 14.53 12.14 -4.43
C SER A 331 14.13 12.53 -5.85
N ALA A 332 13.19 11.79 -6.47
CA ALA A 332 12.81 11.99 -7.86
C ALA A 332 12.11 13.34 -8.09
N ALA A 333 11.26 13.81 -7.16
CA ALA A 333 10.59 15.10 -7.27
C ALA A 333 11.56 16.27 -7.46
N ARG A 334 12.64 16.27 -6.67
CA ARG A 334 13.74 17.25 -6.78
C ARG A 334 14.57 17.01 -8.03
N ARG A 335 15.01 15.78 -8.27
CA ARG A 335 15.91 15.46 -9.38
C ARG A 335 15.31 15.87 -10.73
N LEU A 336 14.05 15.54 -10.95
CA LEU A 336 13.34 15.84 -12.19
C LEU A 336 13.16 17.36 -12.38
N ALA A 337 12.71 18.08 -11.35
CA ALA A 337 12.60 19.54 -11.38
C ALA A 337 13.95 20.21 -11.69
N LYS A 338 15.05 19.75 -11.06
CA LYS A 338 16.39 20.28 -11.34
C LYS A 338 16.87 20.00 -12.75
N THR A 339 16.62 18.79 -13.27
CA THR A 339 16.97 18.44 -14.66
C THR A 339 16.18 19.33 -15.64
N ASP A 340 14.91 19.58 -15.38
CA ASP A 340 14.11 20.44 -16.24
C ASP A 340 14.51 21.92 -16.13
N MET A 341 14.95 22.41 -14.98
CA MET A 341 15.53 23.75 -14.87
C MET A 341 16.81 23.95 -15.70
N ILE A 342 17.48 22.86 -16.10
CA ILE A 342 18.65 22.91 -16.99
C ILE A 342 18.21 22.90 -18.46
N HIS A 343 17.31 21.99 -18.85
CA HIS A 343 16.97 21.74 -20.25
C HIS A 343 15.71 22.47 -20.76
N TYR A 344 14.81 22.81 -19.83
CA TYR A 344 13.48 23.41 -20.02
C TYR A 344 13.27 24.60 -19.07
N ARG A 345 14.30 25.44 -18.90
CA ARG A 345 14.30 26.48 -17.87
C ARG A 345 13.11 27.43 -17.95
N ASP A 346 12.79 27.91 -19.15
CA ASP A 346 11.73 28.90 -19.36
C ASP A 346 10.34 28.33 -19.02
N GLU A 347 10.12 27.05 -19.32
CA GLU A 347 8.89 26.35 -18.99
C GLU A 347 8.83 25.91 -17.52
N ALA A 348 9.92 25.35 -17.00
CA ALA A 348 10.01 24.78 -15.66
C ALA A 348 9.94 25.87 -14.58
N ALA A 349 10.65 27.01 -14.78
CA ALA A 349 10.68 28.09 -13.81
C ALA A 349 9.29 28.67 -13.49
N ALA A 350 8.33 28.51 -14.40
CA ALA A 350 6.97 29.01 -14.23
C ALA A 350 6.10 28.13 -13.29
N ILE A 351 6.44 26.85 -13.10
CA ILE A 351 5.55 25.88 -12.43
C ILE A 351 6.20 25.07 -11.32
N VAL A 352 7.54 25.04 -11.23
CA VAL A 352 8.23 24.36 -10.11
C VAL A 352 7.78 24.96 -8.77
N LYS A 353 7.62 24.08 -7.77
CA LYS A 353 7.31 24.47 -6.39
C LYS A 353 8.59 24.73 -5.61
N GLY A 354 8.48 25.38 -4.45
CA GLY A 354 9.64 25.77 -3.64
C GLY A 354 10.34 27.00 -4.20
N SER A 355 11.57 27.25 -3.76
CA SER A 355 12.35 28.42 -4.19
C SER A 355 13.50 28.03 -5.12
N ILE A 356 13.62 28.77 -6.23
CA ILE A 356 14.73 28.67 -7.18
C ILE A 356 16.02 29.18 -6.54
N ASP A 357 15.92 30.26 -5.74
CA ASP A 357 17.08 30.96 -5.19
C ASP A 357 17.84 30.15 -4.14
N ASP A 358 17.12 29.37 -3.33
CA ASP A 358 17.72 28.51 -2.31
C ASP A 358 17.90 27.04 -2.76
N ASP A 359 17.67 26.75 -4.05
CA ASP A 359 17.72 25.40 -4.61
C ASP A 359 16.88 24.41 -3.79
N SER A 360 15.64 24.77 -3.43
CA SER A 360 14.64 23.90 -2.78
C SER A 360 13.53 23.44 -3.73
N ILE A 361 13.72 23.61 -5.04
CA ILE A 361 12.68 23.31 -6.05
C ILE A 361 12.25 21.84 -6.12
N TYR A 362 10.99 21.60 -6.43
CA TYR A 362 10.44 20.26 -6.64
C TYR A 362 9.16 20.27 -7.50
N TYR A 363 8.79 19.09 -8.01
CA TYR A 363 7.44 18.83 -8.52
C TYR A 363 6.53 18.22 -7.48
N THR A 364 5.24 18.51 -7.59
CA THR A 364 4.19 17.94 -6.76
C THR A 364 4.16 16.42 -6.94
N ASN A 365 4.02 15.70 -5.82
CA ASN A 365 4.11 14.24 -5.81
C ASN A 365 2.95 13.60 -6.59
N SER A 366 3.24 12.77 -7.59
CA SER A 366 2.23 11.93 -8.28
C SER A 366 0.95 12.68 -8.71
N ILE A 367 -0.21 12.27 -8.17
CA ILE A 367 -1.52 12.88 -8.40
C ILE A 367 -1.91 13.87 -7.30
N HIS A 368 -1.03 14.12 -6.33
CA HIS A 368 -1.38 14.90 -5.18
C HIS A 368 -1.72 16.34 -5.58
N LEU A 369 -2.60 16.95 -4.78
CA LEU A 369 -2.74 18.40 -4.78
C LEU A 369 -1.44 19.04 -4.26
N ALA A 370 -1.20 20.30 -4.62
CA ALA A 370 -0.12 21.07 -4.03
C ALA A 370 -0.19 21.02 -2.49
N ALA A 371 0.97 20.96 -1.83
CA ALA A 371 1.05 20.76 -0.39
C ALA A 371 0.45 21.94 0.39
N ASP A 372 0.59 23.15 -0.14
CA ASP A 372 0.06 24.41 0.37
C ASP A 372 -1.36 24.74 -0.13
N ALA A 373 -1.99 23.85 -0.91
CA ALA A 373 -3.33 24.09 -1.44
C ALA A 373 -4.32 24.41 -0.31
N PRO A 374 -5.12 25.49 -0.40
CA PRO A 374 -6.01 25.96 0.66
C PRO A 374 -7.33 25.16 0.76
N VAL A 375 -7.27 23.85 0.51
CA VAL A 375 -8.40 22.91 0.58
C VAL A 375 -8.39 22.16 1.90
N SER A 376 -9.57 21.80 2.41
CA SER A 376 -9.68 20.99 3.63
C SER A 376 -9.08 19.59 3.45
N LEU A 377 -8.79 18.88 4.54
CA LEU A 377 -8.33 17.49 4.46
C LEU A 377 -9.37 16.57 3.79
N VAL A 378 -10.65 16.75 4.10
CA VAL A 378 -11.74 15.94 3.52
C VAL A 378 -11.85 16.17 2.01
N GLU A 379 -11.78 17.43 1.57
CA GLU A 379 -11.74 17.78 0.14
C GLU A 379 -10.50 17.19 -0.54
N ARG A 380 -9.34 17.30 0.11
CA ARG A 380 -8.09 16.71 -0.36
C ARG A 380 -8.17 15.18 -0.52
N ILE A 381 -8.84 14.48 0.40
CA ILE A 381 -9.12 13.04 0.29
C ILE A 381 -10.05 12.79 -0.90
N ARG A 382 -11.15 13.53 -1.02
CA ARG A 382 -12.13 13.35 -2.10
C ARG A 382 -11.52 13.58 -3.48
N GLU A 383 -10.70 14.62 -3.65
CA GLU A 383 -10.08 14.95 -4.93
C GLU A 383 -9.01 13.93 -5.33
N GLN A 384 -8.14 13.53 -4.39
CA GLN A 384 -7.11 12.53 -4.71
C GLN A 384 -7.68 11.12 -4.87
N ALA A 385 -8.68 10.73 -4.08
CA ALA A 385 -9.29 9.41 -4.15
C ALA A 385 -9.89 9.08 -5.52
N GLN A 386 -10.28 10.08 -6.32
CA GLN A 386 -10.78 9.88 -7.68
C GLN A 386 -9.74 9.24 -8.62
N TYR A 387 -8.45 9.35 -8.32
CA TYR A 387 -7.38 8.75 -9.11
C TYR A 387 -7.07 7.30 -8.71
N HIS A 388 -7.36 6.90 -7.48
CA HIS A 388 -6.80 5.69 -6.87
C HIS A 388 -7.29 4.39 -7.54
N CYS A 389 -8.45 4.39 -8.19
CA CYS A 389 -8.93 3.23 -8.96
C CYS A 389 -8.11 2.98 -10.23
N MET A 390 -7.38 3.98 -10.73
CA MET A 390 -6.51 3.87 -11.91
C MET A 390 -5.05 3.60 -11.55
N ILE A 391 -4.72 3.61 -10.25
CA ILE A 391 -3.36 3.44 -9.73
C ILE A 391 -3.30 2.17 -8.88
N GLU A 392 -3.16 1.04 -9.57
CA GLU A 392 -3.28 -0.29 -8.99
C GLU A 392 -2.12 -0.65 -8.05
N SER A 393 -0.91 -0.13 -8.32
CA SER A 393 0.32 -0.51 -7.60
C SER A 393 0.73 0.43 -6.48
N GLY A 394 -0.15 1.33 -6.03
CA GLY A 394 0.07 2.07 -4.79
C GLY A 394 -0.33 3.53 -4.87
N ALA A 395 -1.26 3.92 -4.00
CA ALA A 395 -1.84 5.26 -3.92
C ALA A 395 -2.11 5.59 -2.46
N ILE A 396 -1.78 6.80 -2.02
CA ILE A 396 -1.84 7.18 -0.59
C ILE A 396 -2.21 8.65 -0.42
N VAL A 397 -3.14 8.91 0.51
CA VAL A 397 -3.41 10.25 1.00
C VAL A 397 -2.73 10.46 2.36
N HIS A 398 -1.99 11.56 2.48
CA HIS A 398 -1.34 11.95 3.72
C HIS A 398 -2.12 13.08 4.40
N ALA A 399 -2.55 12.86 5.64
CA ALA A 399 -3.03 13.92 6.53
C ALA A 399 -1.84 14.46 7.33
N PHE A 400 -1.13 15.46 6.81
CA PHE A 400 0.01 16.11 7.47
C PHE A 400 -0.47 17.04 8.61
N VAL A 401 -0.85 16.45 9.74
CA VAL A 401 -1.48 17.15 10.88
C VAL A 401 -0.50 17.94 11.77
N GLY A 402 0.79 18.00 11.43
CA GLY A 402 1.77 18.81 12.15
C GLY A 402 1.85 18.49 13.64
N GLU A 403 1.58 19.47 14.51
CA GLU A 403 1.52 19.32 15.97
C GLU A 403 0.13 18.93 16.52
N GLU A 404 -0.92 18.95 15.69
CA GLU A 404 -2.30 18.72 16.12
C GLU A 404 -2.60 17.27 16.47
N LYS A 405 -3.14 17.01 17.65
CA LYS A 405 -3.51 15.66 18.12
C LYS A 405 -5.02 15.42 17.96
N PRO A 406 -5.51 15.01 16.77
CA PRO A 406 -6.92 14.68 16.59
C PRO A 406 -7.34 13.54 17.52
N SER A 407 -8.58 13.57 17.99
CA SER A 407 -9.10 12.54 18.88
C SER A 407 -9.19 11.18 18.14
N PRO A 408 -9.04 10.04 18.83
CA PRO A 408 -9.26 8.73 18.23
C PRO A 408 -10.62 8.60 17.54
N ASP A 409 -11.67 9.21 18.11
CA ASP A 409 -13.02 9.16 17.54
C ASP A 409 -13.13 9.96 16.24
N SER A 410 -12.47 11.12 16.15
CA SER A 410 -12.41 11.91 14.92
C SER A 410 -11.64 11.18 13.82
N ILE A 411 -10.55 10.49 14.17
CA ILE A 411 -9.82 9.65 13.21
C ILE A 411 -10.69 8.48 12.77
N LEU A 412 -11.37 7.80 13.70
CA LEU A 412 -12.27 6.69 13.40
C LEU A 412 -13.38 7.13 12.43
N TYR A 413 -14.02 8.26 12.71
CA TYR A 413 -15.03 8.85 11.82
C TYR A 413 -14.45 9.14 10.43
N LEU A 414 -13.29 9.80 10.36
CA LEU A 414 -12.61 10.07 9.08
C LEU A 414 -12.29 8.78 8.31
N VAL A 415 -11.77 7.75 8.98
CA VAL A 415 -11.43 6.44 8.40
C VAL A 415 -12.69 5.75 7.86
N MET A 416 -13.77 5.72 8.63
CA MET A 416 -15.04 5.12 8.21
C MET A 416 -15.66 5.85 7.01
N GLU A 417 -15.71 7.18 7.05
CA GLU A 417 -16.27 7.98 5.96
C GLU A 417 -15.41 7.89 4.69
N THR A 418 -14.09 7.85 4.86
CA THR A 418 -13.15 7.63 3.74
C THR A 418 -13.35 6.26 3.12
N PHE A 419 -13.53 5.21 3.93
CA PHE A 419 -13.80 3.86 3.46
C PHE A 419 -15.12 3.79 2.67
N LYS A 420 -16.21 4.33 3.24
CA LYS A 420 -17.57 4.22 2.69
C LYS A 420 -17.86 5.14 1.50
N ARG A 421 -17.30 6.36 1.48
CA ARG A 421 -17.72 7.41 0.54
C ARG A 421 -16.70 7.73 -0.55
N THR A 422 -15.51 7.15 -0.50
CA THR A 422 -14.44 7.45 -1.47
C THR A 422 -13.79 6.18 -1.99
N GLN A 423 -12.97 6.32 -3.03
CA GLN A 423 -12.12 5.25 -3.56
C GLN A 423 -10.68 5.33 -3.03
N CYS A 424 -10.47 6.01 -1.90
CA CYS A 424 -9.16 6.11 -1.29
C CYS A 424 -8.62 4.71 -0.99
N ALA A 425 -7.38 4.48 -1.37
CA ALA A 425 -6.67 3.21 -1.25
C ALA A 425 -5.98 3.08 0.11
N GLN A 426 -5.29 4.15 0.51
CA GLN A 426 -4.53 4.22 1.74
C GLN A 426 -4.61 5.62 2.33
N LEU A 427 -4.78 5.72 3.65
CA LEU A 427 -4.82 6.97 4.40
C LEU A 427 -3.84 6.90 5.58
N THR A 428 -3.11 7.98 5.82
CA THR A 428 -2.22 8.10 6.99
C THR A 428 -2.48 9.38 7.76
N ILE A 429 -2.35 9.30 9.07
CA ILE A 429 -2.20 10.47 9.94
C ILE A 429 -0.69 10.69 10.13
N SER A 430 -0.22 11.88 9.80
CA SER A 430 1.21 12.20 9.68
C SER A 430 1.57 13.37 10.60
N PRO A 431 1.80 13.07 11.90
CA PRO A 431 2.33 14.03 12.86
C PRO A 431 3.79 14.40 12.60
N GLU A 432 4.20 15.49 13.22
CA GLU A 432 5.59 15.93 13.35
C GLU A 432 6.04 15.78 14.81
N PHE A 433 7.30 15.41 15.03
CA PHE A 433 7.88 15.24 16.36
C PHE A 433 9.23 15.93 16.48
N THR A 434 9.55 16.35 17.70
CA THR A 434 10.88 16.79 18.11
C THR A 434 11.43 15.81 19.14
N TYR A 435 12.68 15.42 18.96
CA TYR A 435 13.40 14.50 19.85
C TYR A 435 14.65 15.13 20.41
N CYS A 436 14.84 15.04 21.73
CA CYS A 436 16.03 15.52 22.40
C CYS A 436 17.13 14.46 22.47
N TYR A 437 18.36 14.82 22.12
CA TYR A 437 19.52 13.92 22.27
C TYR A 437 20.03 13.79 23.71
N ASP A 438 19.68 14.72 24.60
CA ASP A 438 20.25 14.79 25.95
C ASP A 438 19.38 14.09 26.99
N CYS A 439 18.07 14.35 26.98
CA CYS A 439 17.13 13.73 27.93
C CYS A 439 16.21 12.68 27.29
N PHE A 440 16.32 12.46 25.97
CA PHE A 440 15.48 11.53 25.20
C PHE A 440 13.98 11.83 25.25
N HIS A 441 13.60 13.05 25.65
CA HIS A 441 12.22 13.49 25.59
C HIS A 441 11.76 13.62 24.13
N GLN A 442 10.57 13.13 23.85
CA GLN A 442 9.84 13.31 22.61
C GLN A 442 8.63 14.20 22.86
N GLU A 443 8.39 15.11 21.93
CA GLU A 443 7.19 15.93 21.90
C GLU A 443 6.66 16.09 20.48
N ARG A 444 5.40 16.46 20.37
CA ARG A 444 4.74 16.71 19.08
C ARG A 444 5.03 18.13 18.61
N GLY A 445 5.10 18.32 17.30
CA GLY A 445 5.52 19.57 16.68
C GLY A 445 7.03 19.66 16.50
N LEU A 446 7.46 20.65 15.71
CA LEU A 446 8.87 20.93 15.43
C LEU A 446 9.33 22.13 16.27
N HIS A 447 10.20 21.87 17.23
CA HIS A 447 10.71 22.86 18.18
C HIS A 447 12.23 22.98 18.05
N GLU A 448 12.76 24.19 18.25
CA GLU A 448 14.21 24.43 18.22
C GLU A 448 14.91 24.01 19.53
N ARG A 449 14.13 23.77 20.60
CA ARG A 449 14.62 23.39 21.93
C ARG A 449 13.68 22.38 22.56
N CYS A 450 14.25 21.45 23.33
CA CYS A 450 13.49 20.50 24.10
C CYS A 450 12.71 21.22 25.22
N THR A 451 11.40 21.03 25.27
CA THR A 451 10.56 21.64 26.33
C THR A 451 10.81 21.06 27.72
N ALA A 452 11.37 19.85 27.83
CA ALA A 452 11.64 19.22 29.12
C ALA A 452 12.97 19.66 29.78
N CYS A 453 14.05 19.81 29.02
CA CYS A 453 15.38 20.13 29.57
C CYS A 453 16.00 21.42 29.02
N GLY A 454 15.37 22.09 28.06
CA GLY A 454 15.87 23.32 27.44
C GLY A 454 17.03 23.14 26.46
N SER A 455 17.48 21.90 26.21
CA SER A 455 18.58 21.64 25.28
C SER A 455 18.22 22.02 23.85
N THR A 456 19.19 22.61 23.13
CA THR A 456 19.12 22.88 21.69
C THR A 456 19.53 21.67 20.85
N ARG A 457 20.01 20.59 21.47
CA ARG A 457 20.35 19.36 20.77
C ARG A 457 19.10 18.53 20.55
N VAL A 458 18.29 18.98 19.60
CA VAL A 458 17.09 18.30 19.14
C VAL A 458 17.18 17.96 17.65
N PHE A 459 16.35 17.02 17.22
CA PHE A 459 16.11 16.75 15.80
C PHE A 459 14.62 16.59 15.53
N GLY A 460 14.19 16.97 14.34
CA GLY A 460 12.82 16.82 13.89
C GLY A 460 12.60 15.49 13.18
N GLU A 461 11.41 14.92 13.34
CA GLU A 461 10.98 13.72 12.62
C GLU A 461 9.59 13.92 12.06
N SER A 462 9.38 13.49 10.82
CA SER A 462 8.09 13.52 10.16
C SER A 462 8.05 12.46 9.07
N ARG A 463 6.91 12.30 8.42
CA ARG A 463 6.75 11.40 7.28
C ARG A 463 7.26 12.08 6.01
N VAL A 464 8.36 11.59 5.44
CA VAL A 464 8.96 12.23 4.24
C VAL A 464 8.08 12.03 3.01
N VAL A 465 7.79 10.79 2.64
CA VAL A 465 6.86 10.43 1.54
C VAL A 465 6.02 9.20 1.86
N GLY A 466 6.35 8.47 2.92
CA GLY A 466 5.68 7.22 3.25
C GLY A 466 6.23 6.49 4.46
N TYR A 467 7.26 6.99 5.14
CA TYR A 467 7.79 6.46 6.40
C TYR A 467 8.33 7.62 7.23
N PHE A 468 8.43 7.45 8.56
CA PHE A 468 9.04 8.42 9.44
C PHE A 468 10.55 8.47 9.21
N SER A 469 11.09 9.68 9.16
CA SER A 469 12.52 9.89 8.97
C SER A 469 12.92 11.23 9.57
N LYS A 470 14.18 11.33 10.02
CA LYS A 470 14.75 12.57 10.53
C LYS A 470 14.77 13.63 9.44
N ILE A 471 14.17 14.79 9.72
CA ILE A 471 14.03 15.90 8.78
C ILE A 471 15.40 16.41 8.33
N GLU A 472 16.42 16.31 9.18
CA GLU A 472 17.79 16.73 8.89
C GLU A 472 18.43 15.89 7.79
N ASN A 473 17.99 14.64 7.60
CA ASN A 473 18.47 13.75 6.54
C ASN A 473 17.76 13.99 5.21
N TRP A 474 16.69 14.79 5.19
CA TRP A 474 15.93 15.03 3.98
C TRP A 474 16.71 15.92 3.01
N ASN A 475 16.47 15.71 1.71
CA ASN A 475 17.01 16.62 0.71
C ASN A 475 16.42 18.03 0.86
N ARG A 476 17.13 19.04 0.32
CA ARG A 476 16.74 20.45 0.45
C ARG A 476 15.29 20.74 0.04
N SER A 477 14.80 20.11 -1.03
CA SER A 477 13.42 20.36 -1.47
C SER A 477 12.38 19.81 -0.52
N LYS A 478 12.60 18.60 0.03
CA LYS A 478 11.68 18.02 1.01
C LYS A 478 11.69 18.81 2.32
N ARG A 479 12.87 19.24 2.77
CA ARG A 479 13.04 19.96 4.05
C ARG A 479 12.60 21.42 4.00
N PHE A 480 13.03 22.17 3.00
CA PHE A 480 12.84 23.63 2.96
C PHE A 480 11.73 24.07 1.99
N GLY A 481 11.36 23.21 1.04
CA GLY A 481 10.24 23.44 0.13
C GLY A 481 8.96 22.78 0.62
N GLU A 482 8.86 21.46 0.46
CA GLU A 482 7.61 20.72 0.66
C GLU A 482 7.14 20.71 2.12
N LEU A 483 8.03 20.54 3.10
CA LEU A 483 7.66 20.60 4.52
C LEU A 483 7.04 21.96 4.88
N THR A 484 7.68 23.05 4.47
CA THR A 484 7.16 24.41 4.67
C THR A 484 5.79 24.60 3.99
N ALA A 485 5.64 24.07 2.78
CA ALA A 485 4.36 24.11 2.06
C ALA A 485 3.27 23.28 2.76
N ARG A 486 3.61 22.12 3.33
CA ARG A 486 2.67 21.31 4.13
C ARG A 486 2.18 22.06 5.36
N GLN A 487 3.07 22.77 6.05
CA GLN A 487 2.73 23.57 7.24
C GLN A 487 1.86 24.78 6.90
N ALA A 488 1.96 25.31 5.67
CA ALA A 488 1.06 26.35 5.17
C ALA A 488 -0.30 25.82 4.69
N GLY A 489 -0.37 24.53 4.34
CA GLY A 489 -1.59 23.86 3.87
C GLY A 489 -2.61 23.59 4.97
N ARG A 490 -3.86 23.34 4.56
CA ARG A 490 -4.97 23.03 5.48
C ARG A 490 -5.15 21.53 5.63
N TYR A 491 -4.55 20.97 6.69
CA TYR A 491 -4.60 19.53 6.99
C TYR A 491 -5.39 19.18 8.26
N ARG A 492 -6.03 20.17 8.89
CA ARG A 492 -6.78 19.99 10.12
C ARG A 492 -7.88 18.96 9.93
N ILE A 493 -7.96 18.01 10.86
CA ILE A 493 -9.15 17.17 11.00
C ILE A 493 -10.13 18.02 11.80
N GLU A 494 -11.05 18.69 11.11
CA GLU A 494 -12.15 19.38 11.77
C GLU A 494 -12.90 18.34 12.61
N THR A 495 -12.93 18.54 13.93
CA THR A 495 -13.82 17.80 14.80
C THR A 495 -15.22 18.16 14.34
N ALA A 496 -15.95 17.21 13.75
CA ALA A 496 -17.37 17.41 13.52
C ALA A 496 -17.97 17.82 14.87
N ASP A 497 -18.70 18.94 14.90
CA ASP A 497 -19.43 19.37 16.09
C ASP A 497 -20.18 18.17 16.67
N GLN A 498 -20.18 18.01 17.99
CA GLN A 498 -20.79 16.87 18.69
C GLN A 498 -22.25 16.61 18.26
N THR A 499 -22.95 17.62 17.75
CA THR A 499 -24.28 17.52 17.17
C THR A 499 -24.38 16.61 15.94
N VAL A 500 -23.31 16.43 15.15
CA VAL A 500 -23.30 15.53 13.99
C VAL A 500 -23.14 14.06 14.42
N LEU A 501 -22.39 13.81 15.50
CA LEU A 501 -22.23 12.47 16.08
C LEU A 501 -23.53 11.98 16.73
N GLU A 502 -24.28 12.86 17.40
CA GLU A 502 -25.60 12.53 17.97
C GLU A 502 -26.65 12.21 16.89
N THR A 503 -26.56 12.82 15.70
CA THR A 503 -27.45 12.46 14.58
C THR A 503 -27.06 11.14 13.91
N ALA A 504 -25.77 10.77 13.91
CA ALA A 504 -25.31 9.50 13.36
C ALA A 504 -25.78 8.30 14.21
N ASP A 505 -25.87 8.46 15.53
CA ASP A 505 -26.44 7.45 16.44
C ASP A 505 -27.97 7.32 16.29
N ALA A 506 -28.67 8.40 15.94
CA ALA A 506 -30.11 8.36 15.70
C ALA A 506 -30.47 7.66 14.37
N ASP A 507 -29.67 7.84 13.32
CA ASP A 507 -29.91 7.22 12.01
C ASP A 507 -29.36 5.78 11.93
N ALA A 508 -28.34 5.42 12.72
CA ALA A 508 -27.79 4.06 12.79
C ALA A 508 -28.71 3.05 13.51
N VAL A 509 -29.73 3.52 14.24
CA VAL A 509 -30.73 2.66 14.89
C VAL A 509 -31.93 2.35 13.97
N SER A 510 -32.04 3.00 12.80
CA SER A 510 -33.15 2.78 11.86
C SER A 510 -32.80 1.94 10.62
N ILE A 511 -31.57 1.43 10.53
CA ILE A 511 -31.15 0.50 9.47
C ILE A 511 -30.42 -0.69 10.11
N TRP A 512 -31.19 -1.52 10.82
CA TRP A 512 -30.84 -2.90 11.16
C TRP A 512 -31.97 -3.82 10.72
#